data_AF-A0A250KY44-F1
#
_entry.id   AF-A0A250KY44-F1
#
_cell.length_a   1.000
_cell.length_b   1.000
_cell.length_c   1.000
_cell.angle_alpha   90.00
_cell.angle_beta   90.00
_cell.angle_gamma   90.00
#
_symmetry.space_group_name_H-M   'P 1'
#
loop_
_entity.id
_entity.type
_entity.pdbx_description
1 polymer ?
#
loop_
_entity_poly.entity_id
_entity_poly.type
_entity_poly.pdbx_seq_one_letter_code
_entity_poly.pdbx_strand_id
1 'polypeptide(L)'
;MMDGEPIHAPLSGVPCVWYSYKVEERETDYQAGRSTSRWRTIERGVSEAIFYLEDDTGRCIVDPDGAEVTPSVRLKWHGKLARPGYAPNQTGFWDSLFSSGPYRYTECRIQINDPLYAIGQFLSLGGTTVADFRTEVADLLSLWKRDRSELIRRFDKDGDGEINADEWETVRQQAEREVMASWHGRTKQTEANLMRKPGYGRPYLLSVIPQAKLTKRYRRNACLAMIAFLLAGSTATWALNLRFGVTP
;
A
#
# COMPACT_ATOMS: atom_id res chain seq x y z
N MET A 1 20.97 4.00 6.23
CA MET A 1 19.71 4.74 6.06
C MET A 1 18.92 4.44 7.33
N MET A 2 18.50 5.45 8.11
CA MET A 2 17.75 5.21 9.35
C MET A 2 16.31 4.90 8.97
N ASP A 3 15.81 3.74 9.38
CA ASP A 3 14.39 3.42 9.31
C ASP A 3 13.63 4.46 10.17
N GLY A 4 12.52 4.99 9.66
CA GLY A 4 11.70 5.95 10.39
C GLY A 4 11.24 5.38 11.74
N GLU A 5 10.94 6.25 12.70
CA GLU A 5 10.50 5.83 14.04
C GLU A 5 9.28 4.91 13.93
N PRO A 6 9.29 3.71 14.56
CA PRO A 6 8.19 2.77 14.47
C PRO A 6 6.93 3.39 15.06
N ILE A 7 5.84 3.33 14.30
CA ILE A 7 4.56 3.89 14.73
C ILE A 7 3.87 2.86 15.61
N HIS A 8 3.34 3.30 16.75
CA HIS A 8 2.57 2.47 17.65
C HIS A 8 1.08 2.85 17.61
N ALA A 9 0.22 1.83 17.58
CA ALA A 9 -1.22 2.03 17.59
C ALA A 9 -1.67 2.62 18.95
N PRO A 10 -2.44 3.73 19.00
CA PRO A 10 -2.69 4.46 20.24
C PRO A 10 -3.48 3.71 21.33
N LEU A 11 -4.33 2.75 20.95
CA LEU A 11 -5.17 2.03 21.91
C LEU A 11 -4.56 0.69 22.33
N SER A 12 -3.84 0.02 21.43
CA SER A 12 -3.22 -1.28 21.71
C SER A 12 -1.73 -1.24 22.02
N GLY A 13 -1.02 -0.15 21.67
CA GLY A 13 0.43 -0.03 21.78
C GLY A 13 1.23 -0.88 20.80
N VAL A 14 0.55 -1.60 19.90
CA VAL A 14 1.18 -2.55 18.97
C VAL A 14 1.91 -1.78 17.86
N PRO A 15 3.15 -2.18 17.50
CA PRO A 15 3.86 -1.58 16.37
C PRO A 15 3.13 -1.87 15.05
N CYS A 16 2.95 -0.85 14.23
CA CYS A 16 2.20 -0.90 12.98
C CYS A 16 2.75 0.08 11.95
N VAL A 17 2.42 -0.12 10.68
CA VAL A 17 2.78 0.79 9.59
C VAL A 17 1.75 1.91 9.45
N TRP A 18 0.48 1.58 9.70
CA TRP A 18 -0.64 2.52 9.65
C TRP A 18 -1.65 2.14 10.72
N TYR A 19 -2.31 3.14 11.30
CA TYR A 19 -3.43 2.93 12.20
C TYR A 19 -4.58 3.92 11.94
N SER A 20 -5.77 3.51 12.30
CA SER A 20 -6.93 4.39 12.50
C SER A 20 -7.71 3.91 13.71
N TYR A 21 -8.04 4.84 14.61
CA TYR A 21 -8.79 4.49 15.81
C TYR A 21 -9.95 5.45 16.03
N LYS A 22 -10.97 4.93 16.74
CA LYS A 22 -12.17 5.66 17.14
C LYS A 22 -12.59 5.20 18.53
N VAL A 23 -12.75 6.14 19.43
CA VAL A 23 -13.29 5.95 20.78
C VAL A 23 -14.67 6.60 20.84
N GLU A 24 -15.66 5.82 21.24
CA GLU A 24 -17.05 6.26 21.37
C GLU A 24 -17.56 5.98 22.79
N GLU A 25 -18.40 6.85 23.31
CA GLU A 25 -19.08 6.68 24.59
C GLU A 25 -20.59 6.59 24.40
N ARG A 26 -21.21 5.74 25.19
CA ARG A 26 -22.65 5.55 25.22
C ARG A 26 -23.27 6.61 26.11
N GLU A 27 -23.89 7.60 25.52
CA GLU A 27 -24.77 8.52 26.23
C GLU A 27 -26.17 7.93 26.26
N THR A 28 -26.74 7.79 27.46
CA THR A 28 -28.12 7.37 27.67
C THR A 28 -28.92 8.56 28.15
N ASP A 29 -29.88 9.00 27.33
CA ASP A 29 -30.81 10.07 27.68
C ASP A 29 -32.15 9.47 28.16
N TYR A 30 -32.72 10.05 29.20
CA TYR A 30 -33.96 9.63 29.82
C TYR A 30 -35.00 10.73 29.61
N GLN A 31 -35.90 10.52 28.65
CA GLN A 31 -36.99 11.45 28.36
C GLN A 31 -38.33 10.73 28.41
N ALA A 32 -39.28 11.28 29.18
CA ALA A 32 -40.67 10.82 29.23
C ALA A 32 -40.85 9.29 29.46
N GLY A 33 -40.06 8.71 30.37
CA GLY A 33 -40.11 7.27 30.68
C GLY A 33 -39.53 6.36 29.60
N ARG A 34 -38.95 6.92 28.53
CA ARG A 34 -38.22 6.18 27.49
C ARG A 34 -36.72 6.49 27.61
N SER A 35 -35.92 5.44 27.56
CA SER A 35 -34.46 5.55 27.52
C SER A 35 -34.01 5.43 26.07
N THR A 36 -33.24 6.41 25.59
CA THR A 36 -32.58 6.34 24.27
C THR A 36 -31.07 6.33 24.51
N SER A 37 -30.36 5.44 23.81
CA SER A 37 -28.90 5.37 23.90
C SER A 37 -28.29 5.73 22.56
N ARG A 38 -27.30 6.62 22.56
CA ARG A 38 -26.54 7.03 21.39
C ARG A 38 -25.05 6.89 21.64
N TRP A 39 -24.31 6.55 20.59
CA TRP A 39 -22.85 6.53 20.63
C TRP A 39 -22.31 7.88 20.19
N ARG A 40 -21.60 8.57 21.08
CA ARG A 40 -20.92 9.82 20.80
C ARG A 40 -19.44 9.55 20.59
N THR A 41 -18.85 10.06 19.51
CA THR A 41 -17.40 9.94 19.28
C THR A 41 -16.67 10.94 20.18
N ILE A 42 -15.79 10.45 21.04
CA ILE A 42 -14.94 11.26 21.92
C ILE A 42 -13.63 11.58 21.22
N GLU A 43 -12.97 10.54 20.72
CA GLU A 43 -11.63 10.63 20.18
C GLU A 43 -11.56 9.84 18.87
N ARG A 44 -10.83 10.38 17.90
CA ARG A 44 -10.52 9.69 16.64
C ARG A 44 -9.17 10.15 16.14
N GLY A 45 -8.45 9.27 15.47
CA GLY A 45 -7.19 9.61 14.83
C GLY A 45 -6.84 8.64 13.72
N VAL A 46 -6.00 9.09 12.79
CA VAL A 46 -5.46 8.33 11.67
C VAL A 46 -3.98 8.66 11.57
N SER A 47 -3.15 7.67 11.22
CA SER A 47 -1.74 7.90 10.96
C SER A 47 -1.54 8.58 9.59
N GLU A 48 -0.79 9.67 9.59
CA GLU A 48 -0.35 10.41 8.40
C GLU A 48 1.11 10.07 8.01
N ALA A 49 1.71 9.13 8.72
CA ALA A 49 3.10 8.78 8.54
C ALA A 49 3.32 8.03 7.22
N ILE A 50 4.32 8.49 6.47
CA ILE A 50 4.76 7.92 5.21
C ILE A 50 5.52 6.62 5.49
N PHE A 51 5.35 5.63 4.64
CA PHE A 51 6.04 4.35 4.75
C PHE A 51 6.52 3.85 3.39
N TYR A 52 7.43 2.88 3.40
CA TYR A 52 7.96 2.27 2.18
C TYR A 52 7.18 1.01 1.82
N LEU A 53 6.91 0.84 0.54
CA LEU A 53 6.46 -0.38 -0.11
C LEU A 53 7.60 -0.90 -0.97
N GLU A 54 8.02 -2.14 -0.73
CA GLU A 54 9.09 -2.79 -1.48
C GLU A 54 8.54 -4.06 -2.13
N ASP A 55 8.76 -4.19 -3.43
CA ASP A 55 8.42 -5.36 -4.22
C ASP A 55 9.65 -5.82 -5.04
N ASP A 56 9.46 -6.82 -5.91
CA ASP A 56 10.53 -7.36 -6.75
C ASP A 56 11.08 -6.32 -7.76
N THR A 57 10.35 -5.22 -8.00
CA THR A 57 10.72 -4.18 -8.97
C THR A 57 11.46 -3.00 -8.33
N GLY A 58 11.24 -2.76 -7.03
CA GLY A 58 11.96 -1.74 -6.28
C GLY A 58 11.19 -1.20 -5.09
N ARG A 59 11.59 -0.01 -4.65
CA ARG A 59 10.99 0.69 -3.50
C ARG A 59 10.12 1.85 -3.96
N CYS A 60 8.98 2.01 -3.31
CA CYS A 60 8.05 3.10 -3.48
C CYS A 60 7.68 3.69 -2.11
N ILE A 61 7.73 5.01 -2.02
CA ILE A 61 7.26 5.79 -0.86
C ILE A 61 5.75 5.92 -0.98
N VAL A 62 5.00 5.54 0.05
CA VAL A 62 3.54 5.64 0.08
C VAL A 62 3.13 6.69 1.10
N ASP A 63 2.42 7.71 0.62
CA ASP A 63 1.76 8.71 1.45
C ASP A 63 0.32 8.26 1.72
N PRO A 64 -0.06 7.87 2.95
CA PRO A 64 -1.41 7.39 3.24
C PRO A 64 -2.49 8.49 3.23
N ASP A 65 -2.12 9.77 3.11
CA ASP A 65 -3.09 10.86 3.21
C ASP A 65 -4.19 10.77 2.14
N GLY A 66 -5.43 10.90 2.61
CA GLY A 66 -6.63 10.82 1.80
C GLY A 66 -6.85 9.47 1.10
N ALA A 67 -6.15 8.42 1.50
CA ALA A 67 -6.39 7.05 1.02
C ALA A 67 -7.63 6.43 1.69
N GLU A 68 -8.37 5.67 0.90
CA GLU A 68 -9.29 4.67 1.43
C GLU A 68 -8.48 3.43 1.84
N VAL A 69 -8.40 3.17 3.14
CA VAL A 69 -7.55 2.11 3.68
C VAL A 69 -8.37 0.91 4.13
N THR A 70 -8.05 -0.26 3.59
CA THR A 70 -8.56 -1.55 4.02
C THR A 70 -7.48 -2.27 4.84
N PRO A 71 -7.57 -2.22 6.19
CA PRO A 71 -6.55 -2.75 7.10
C PRO A 71 -6.57 -4.29 7.14
N SER A 72 -5.47 -4.91 7.58
CA SER A 72 -5.41 -6.34 7.88
C SER A 72 -6.15 -6.70 9.16
N VAL A 73 -6.03 -5.84 10.17
CA VAL A 73 -6.61 -6.05 11.49
C VAL A 73 -7.62 -4.95 11.78
N ARG A 74 -8.83 -5.38 12.16
CA ARG A 74 -9.90 -4.52 12.66
C ARG A 74 -10.38 -5.09 13.98
N LEU A 75 -10.11 -4.38 15.06
CA LEU A 75 -10.53 -4.73 16.41
C LEU A 75 -11.70 -3.84 16.84
N LYS A 76 -12.71 -4.44 17.46
CA LYS A 76 -13.81 -3.73 18.13
C LYS A 76 -14.04 -4.34 19.50
N TRP A 77 -13.97 -3.52 20.54
CA TRP A 77 -14.21 -3.99 21.91
C TRP A 77 -14.82 -2.88 22.76
N HIS A 78 -15.37 -3.25 23.91
CA HIS A 78 -15.92 -2.31 24.87
C HIS A 78 -15.07 -2.28 26.15
N GLY A 79 -15.17 -1.17 26.89
CA GLY A 79 -14.45 -1.01 28.14
C GLY A 79 -15.01 0.11 29.01
N LYS A 80 -14.37 0.27 30.18
CA LYS A 80 -14.83 1.17 31.24
C LYS A 80 -14.11 2.51 31.26
N LEU A 81 -12.97 2.63 30.58
CA LEU A 81 -12.09 3.81 30.63
C LEU A 81 -12.07 4.54 29.28
N ALA A 82 -11.89 5.85 29.23
CA ALA A 82 -11.79 6.54 27.94
C ALA A 82 -10.60 6.07 27.09
N ARG A 83 -9.46 5.73 27.73
CA ARG A 83 -8.29 5.14 27.07
C ARG A 83 -7.96 3.77 27.68
N PRO A 84 -8.08 2.69 26.90
CA PRO A 84 -7.70 1.37 27.37
C PRO A 84 -6.16 1.23 27.32
N GLY A 85 -5.57 0.65 28.36
CA GLY A 85 -4.14 0.26 28.34
C GLY A 85 -3.89 -1.13 27.74
N TYR A 86 -4.94 -1.79 27.23
CA TYR A 86 -4.89 -3.13 26.68
C TYR A 86 -5.93 -3.28 25.57
N ALA A 87 -5.55 -3.92 24.47
CA ALA A 87 -6.46 -4.34 23.43
C ALA A 87 -6.46 -5.87 23.30
N PRO A 88 -7.64 -6.48 23.07
CA PRO A 88 -7.71 -7.91 22.83
C PRO A 88 -7.02 -8.28 21.52
N ASN A 89 -6.43 -9.48 21.47
CA ASN A 89 -5.67 -9.95 20.30
C ASN A 89 -6.56 -10.23 19.09
N GLN A 90 -7.83 -10.57 19.31
CA GLN A 90 -8.86 -10.80 18.30
C GLN A 90 -10.20 -10.29 18.83
N THR A 91 -11.09 -9.85 17.92
CA THR A 91 -12.49 -9.60 18.28
C THR A 91 -13.25 -10.92 18.23
N GLY A 92 -13.47 -11.54 19.38
CA GLY A 92 -14.24 -12.77 19.47
C GLY A 92 -15.74 -12.50 19.29
N PHE A 93 -16.45 -13.46 18.71
CA PHE A 93 -17.93 -13.42 18.68
C PHE A 93 -18.52 -13.28 20.11
N TRP A 94 -17.88 -13.92 21.09
CA TRP A 94 -18.29 -13.87 22.50
C TRP A 94 -17.96 -12.54 23.20
N ASP A 95 -16.95 -11.79 22.74
CA ASP A 95 -16.63 -10.48 23.32
C ASP A 95 -17.78 -9.50 23.13
N SER A 96 -18.47 -9.53 21.99
CA SER A 96 -19.64 -8.68 21.76
C SER A 96 -20.81 -8.97 22.70
N LEU A 97 -20.89 -10.18 23.26
CA LEU A 97 -22.00 -10.62 24.11
C LEU A 97 -21.74 -10.37 25.60
N PHE A 98 -20.48 -10.45 26.04
CA PHE A 98 -20.12 -10.30 27.46
C PHE A 98 -19.35 -9.02 27.78
N SER A 99 -18.89 -8.27 26.77
CA SER A 99 -18.14 -7.03 26.99
C SER A 99 -19.11 -5.92 27.41
N SER A 100 -19.02 -5.53 28.68
CA SER A 100 -19.82 -4.46 29.28
C SER A 100 -18.96 -3.21 29.50
N GLY A 101 -19.45 -2.07 29.03
CA GLY A 101 -18.75 -0.80 29.19
C GLY A 101 -19.48 0.35 28.50
N PRO A 102 -19.41 1.58 29.06
CA PRO A 102 -19.92 2.76 28.38
C PRO A 102 -19.07 3.15 27.17
N TYR A 103 -17.82 2.68 27.05
CA TYR A 103 -16.95 3.00 25.92
C TYR A 103 -16.90 1.86 24.91
N ARG A 104 -16.88 2.23 23.63
CA ARG A 104 -16.63 1.36 22.48
C ARG A 104 -15.39 1.86 21.75
N TYR A 105 -14.43 0.97 21.56
CA TYR A 105 -13.22 1.25 20.81
C TYR A 105 -13.25 0.51 19.49
N THR A 106 -12.85 1.20 18.43
CA THR A 106 -12.55 0.61 17.14
C THR A 106 -11.12 0.96 16.79
N GLU A 107 -10.28 -0.04 16.54
CA GLU A 107 -8.91 0.15 16.09
C GLU A 107 -8.68 -0.65 14.82
N CYS A 108 -8.14 0.01 13.80
CA CYS A 108 -7.76 -0.55 12.52
C CYS A 108 -6.26 -0.37 12.37
N ARG A 109 -5.55 -1.40 11.92
CA ARG A 109 -4.09 -1.32 11.73
C ARG A 109 -3.61 -2.16 10.56
N ILE A 110 -2.51 -1.72 9.98
CA ILE A 110 -1.69 -2.50 9.03
C ILE A 110 -0.44 -2.94 9.77
N GLN A 111 -0.18 -4.25 9.82
CA GLN A 111 1.00 -4.78 10.51
C GLN A 111 2.24 -4.59 9.64
N ILE A 112 3.39 -4.62 10.31
CA ILE A 112 4.69 -4.64 9.61
C ILE A 112 4.75 -5.92 8.78
N ASN A 113 5.23 -5.81 7.53
CA ASN A 113 5.35 -6.90 6.55
C ASN A 113 4.03 -7.48 6.02
N ASP A 114 2.90 -6.82 6.26
CA ASP A 114 1.66 -7.20 5.61
C ASP A 114 1.70 -6.92 4.09
N PRO A 115 1.17 -7.81 3.24
CA PRO A 115 1.12 -7.57 1.80
C PRO A 115 0.18 -6.41 1.50
N LEU A 116 0.71 -5.33 0.92
CA LEU A 116 -0.05 -4.12 0.64
C LEU A 116 -0.25 -3.95 -0.86
N TYR A 117 -1.51 -3.80 -1.25
CA TYR A 117 -1.91 -3.39 -2.58
C TYR A 117 -2.27 -1.91 -2.57
N ALA A 118 -1.60 -1.12 -3.40
CA ALA A 118 -1.81 0.32 -3.50
C ALA A 118 -2.22 0.73 -4.93
N ILE A 119 -3.30 1.51 -5.05
CA ILE A 119 -3.70 2.19 -6.29
C ILE A 119 -3.73 3.68 -6.00
N GLY A 120 -2.99 4.48 -6.76
CA GLY A 120 -2.95 5.93 -6.64
C GLY A 120 -2.22 6.60 -7.79
N GLN A 121 -1.82 7.85 -7.59
CA GLN A 121 -0.91 8.53 -8.49
C GLN A 121 0.51 8.13 -8.18
N PHE A 122 1.13 7.44 -9.12
CA PHE A 122 2.54 7.09 -9.09
C PHE A 122 3.38 8.19 -9.76
N LEU A 123 4.38 8.69 -9.05
CA LEU A 123 5.33 9.69 -9.52
C LEU A 123 6.74 9.13 -9.36
N SER A 124 7.50 9.09 -10.45
CA SER A 124 8.95 8.83 -10.38
C SER A 124 9.65 10.19 -10.34
N LEU A 125 10.22 10.52 -9.18
CA LEU A 125 11.02 11.73 -8.98
C LEU A 125 12.47 11.38 -9.33
N GLY A 126 13.08 12.15 -10.23
CA GLY A 126 14.47 11.92 -10.66
C GLY A 126 14.63 11.43 -12.10
N GLY A 127 13.56 11.39 -12.89
CA GLY A 127 13.66 11.17 -14.34
C GLY A 127 14.40 12.33 -15.02
N THR A 128 15.60 12.06 -15.52
CA THR A 128 16.39 13.00 -16.32
C THR A 128 15.70 13.26 -17.66
N THR A 129 15.49 14.53 -18.04
CA THR A 129 14.76 14.83 -19.29
C THR A 129 15.67 14.72 -20.52
N VAL A 130 15.09 14.56 -21.71
CA VAL A 130 15.85 14.59 -22.98
C VAL A 130 16.57 15.94 -23.19
N ALA A 131 16.05 17.02 -22.59
CA ALA A 131 16.68 18.33 -22.63
C ALA A 131 17.98 18.37 -21.80
N ASP A 132 17.97 17.78 -20.60
CA ASP A 132 19.15 17.69 -19.75
C ASP A 132 20.26 16.87 -20.42
N PHE A 133 19.89 15.84 -21.21
CA PHE A 133 20.85 14.98 -21.93
C PHE A 133 21.63 15.77 -22.97
N ARG A 134 20.93 16.59 -23.76
CA ARG A 134 21.57 17.40 -24.82
C ARG A 134 22.51 18.45 -24.23
N THR A 135 22.15 19.03 -23.10
CA THR A 135 22.98 20.01 -22.39
C THR A 135 24.27 19.38 -21.88
N GLU A 136 24.19 18.22 -21.22
CA GLU A 136 25.40 17.52 -20.74
C GLU A 136 26.32 17.05 -21.88
N VAL A 137 25.75 16.56 -23.00
CA VAL A 137 26.56 16.23 -24.19
C VAL A 137 27.27 17.48 -24.73
N ALA A 138 26.59 18.62 -24.78
CA ALA A 138 27.18 19.88 -25.23
C ALA A 138 28.31 20.34 -24.29
N ASP A 139 28.12 20.23 -22.98
CA ASP A 139 29.13 20.58 -21.97
C ASP A 139 30.38 19.70 -22.08
N LEU A 140 30.19 18.37 -22.23
CA LEU A 140 31.29 17.42 -22.39
C LEU A 140 32.07 17.66 -23.69
N LEU A 141 31.37 17.94 -24.80
CA LEU A 141 32.01 18.35 -26.05
C LEU A 141 32.77 19.68 -25.91
N SER A 142 32.26 20.61 -25.10
CA SER A 142 32.94 21.89 -24.83
C SER A 142 34.24 21.69 -24.04
N LEU A 143 34.27 20.75 -23.09
CA LEU A 143 35.45 20.36 -22.32
C LEU A 143 36.51 19.75 -23.23
N TRP A 144 36.13 18.79 -24.07
CA TRP A 144 37.06 18.16 -25.00
C TRP A 144 37.63 19.13 -26.04
N LYS A 145 36.83 20.12 -26.47
CA LYS A 145 37.31 21.20 -27.34
C LYS A 145 38.35 22.10 -26.68
N ARG A 146 38.31 22.26 -25.35
CA ARG A 146 39.34 23.02 -24.60
C ARG A 146 40.67 22.26 -24.56
N ASP A 147 40.62 20.94 -24.43
CA ASP A 147 41.80 20.06 -24.42
C ASP A 147 42.11 19.50 -25.82
N ARG A 148 42.32 20.40 -26.79
CA ARG A 148 42.51 20.06 -28.21
C ARG A 148 43.60 19.01 -28.46
N SER A 149 44.70 19.03 -27.67
CA SER A 149 45.82 18.09 -27.82
C SER A 149 45.46 16.65 -27.44
N GLU A 150 44.59 16.46 -26.44
CA GLU A 150 44.11 15.13 -26.00
C GLU A 150 43.05 14.60 -26.97
N LEU A 151 42.22 15.49 -27.51
CA LEU A 151 41.22 15.18 -28.52
C LEU A 151 41.86 14.67 -29.82
N ILE A 152 42.84 15.39 -30.39
CA ILE A 152 43.56 14.96 -31.59
C ILE A 152 44.19 13.59 -31.35
N ARG A 153 44.95 13.42 -30.26
CA ARG A 153 45.60 12.14 -29.93
C ARG A 153 44.65 10.93 -29.90
N ARG A 154 43.37 11.13 -29.56
CA ARG A 154 42.38 10.06 -29.42
C ARG A 154 41.56 9.79 -30.67
N PHE A 155 41.32 10.81 -31.49
CA PHE A 155 40.32 10.75 -32.55
C PHE A 155 40.86 11.05 -33.95
N ASP A 156 42.06 11.63 -34.07
CA ASP A 156 42.78 11.82 -35.35
C ASP A 156 43.33 10.47 -35.83
N LYS A 157 42.74 9.94 -36.90
CA LYS A 157 43.09 8.64 -37.49
C LYS A 157 44.01 8.76 -38.68
N ASP A 158 43.94 9.86 -39.43
CA ASP A 158 44.75 10.08 -40.62
C ASP A 158 46.07 10.81 -40.32
N GLY A 159 46.23 11.33 -39.11
CA GLY A 159 47.46 11.90 -38.56
C GLY A 159 47.76 13.30 -39.10
N ASP A 160 46.74 14.02 -39.58
CA ASP A 160 46.89 15.32 -40.23
C ASP A 160 46.91 16.50 -39.24
N GLY A 161 46.61 16.24 -37.96
CA GLY A 161 46.61 17.24 -36.89
C GLY A 161 45.36 18.12 -36.81
N GLU A 162 44.36 17.87 -37.67
CA GLU A 162 43.02 18.43 -37.61
C GLU A 162 41.99 17.33 -37.31
N ILE A 163 40.72 17.70 -37.17
CA ILE A 163 39.64 16.71 -36.98
C ILE A 163 38.62 16.98 -38.06
N ASN A 164 38.48 16.04 -38.98
CA ASN A 164 37.57 16.14 -40.11
C ASN A 164 36.12 15.80 -39.70
N ALA A 165 35.17 15.95 -40.63
CA ALA A 165 33.75 15.75 -40.33
C ALA A 165 33.39 14.32 -39.86
N ASP A 166 34.07 13.30 -40.41
CA ASP A 166 33.83 11.89 -40.06
C ASP A 166 34.42 11.54 -38.69
N GLU A 167 35.57 12.13 -38.35
CA GLU A 167 36.19 12.02 -37.03
C GLU A 167 35.37 12.76 -35.98
N TRP A 168 34.80 13.93 -36.30
CA TRP A 168 33.87 14.65 -35.43
C TRP A 168 32.58 13.87 -35.14
N GLU A 169 32.06 13.12 -36.11
CA GLU A 169 30.92 12.24 -35.88
C GLU A 169 31.29 11.12 -34.90
N THR A 170 32.50 10.59 -34.99
CA THR A 170 33.03 9.60 -34.03
C THR A 170 33.16 10.19 -32.62
N VAL A 171 33.67 11.43 -32.50
CA VAL A 171 33.75 12.17 -31.23
C VAL A 171 32.37 12.34 -30.62
N ARG A 172 31.38 12.76 -31.42
CA ARG A 172 30.00 12.95 -30.97
C ARG A 172 29.38 11.65 -30.46
N GLN A 173 29.51 10.57 -31.22
CA GLN A 173 28.98 9.27 -30.82
C GLN A 173 29.62 8.76 -29.52
N GLN A 174 30.91 9.02 -29.32
CA GLN A 174 31.59 8.65 -28.09
C GLN A 174 31.15 9.49 -26.90
N ALA A 175 31.02 10.81 -27.07
CA ALA A 175 30.46 11.71 -26.06
C ALA A 175 29.04 11.28 -25.65
N GLU A 176 28.17 10.98 -26.63
CA GLU A 176 26.82 10.49 -26.37
C GLU A 176 26.82 9.16 -25.60
N ARG A 177 27.71 8.22 -25.95
CA ARG A 177 27.84 6.96 -25.20
C ARG A 177 28.32 7.16 -23.76
N GLU A 178 29.26 8.07 -23.52
CA GLU A 178 29.83 8.32 -22.20
C GLU A 178 28.82 9.01 -21.27
N VAL A 179 28.11 10.02 -21.77
CA VAL A 179 26.99 10.65 -21.07
C VAL A 179 25.88 9.63 -20.81
N MET A 180 25.52 8.83 -21.82
CA MET A 180 24.50 7.80 -21.66
C MET A 180 24.90 6.75 -20.59
N ALA A 181 26.15 6.28 -20.56
CA ALA A 181 26.61 5.31 -19.57
C ALA A 181 26.59 5.88 -18.14
N SER A 182 26.99 7.14 -17.97
CA SER A 182 26.96 7.81 -16.67
C SER A 182 25.53 8.15 -16.20
N TRP A 183 24.61 8.41 -17.14
CA TRP A 183 23.18 8.56 -16.87
C TRP A 183 22.55 7.28 -16.33
N HIS A 184 22.75 6.14 -17.01
CA HIS A 184 22.18 4.85 -16.58
C HIS A 184 22.56 4.49 -15.13
N GLY A 185 23.75 4.89 -14.67
CA GLY A 185 24.17 4.71 -13.28
C GLY A 185 23.46 5.64 -12.28
N ARG A 186 23.30 6.92 -12.62
CA ARG A 186 22.66 7.94 -11.75
C ARG A 186 21.14 7.78 -11.67
N THR A 187 20.49 7.44 -12.78
CA THR A 187 19.04 7.25 -12.86
C THR A 187 18.61 6.11 -11.93
N LYS A 188 19.32 4.97 -11.95
CA LYS A 188 19.09 3.87 -11.01
C LYS A 188 19.23 4.23 -9.53
N GLN A 189 19.99 5.27 -9.21
CA GLN A 189 20.31 5.65 -7.83
C GLN A 189 19.42 6.77 -7.29
N THR A 190 18.75 7.53 -8.16
CA THR A 190 18.05 8.77 -7.79
C THR A 190 16.54 8.69 -8.05
N GLU A 191 16.04 7.64 -8.69
CA GLU A 191 14.59 7.44 -8.87
C GLU A 191 13.91 7.16 -7.52
N ALA A 192 13.37 8.21 -6.90
CA ALA A 192 12.46 8.08 -5.77
C ALA A 192 11.04 7.94 -6.31
N ASN A 193 10.49 6.73 -6.21
CA ASN A 193 9.10 6.47 -6.56
C ASN A 193 8.18 6.90 -5.42
N LEU A 194 7.16 7.69 -5.70
CA LEU A 194 6.16 8.19 -4.74
C LEU A 194 4.75 7.81 -5.20
N MET A 195 4.00 7.18 -4.32
CA MET A 195 2.57 6.95 -4.44
C MET A 195 1.82 7.94 -3.56
N ARG A 196 0.95 8.74 -4.17
CA ARG A 196 0.11 9.71 -3.47
C ARG A 196 -1.31 9.73 -4.00
N LYS A 197 -2.17 10.48 -3.31
CA LYS A 197 -3.53 10.75 -3.78
C LYS A 197 -3.51 11.42 -5.17
N PRO A 198 -4.24 10.86 -6.16
CA PRO A 198 -4.40 11.48 -7.47
C PRO A 198 -5.26 12.75 -7.39
N GLY A 199 -4.98 13.70 -8.27
CA GLY A 199 -5.87 14.84 -8.52
C GLY A 199 -7.21 14.39 -9.12
N TYR A 200 -8.28 15.13 -8.79
CA TYR A 200 -9.67 15.02 -9.29
C TYR A 200 -10.25 13.61 -9.47
N GLY A 201 -11.12 13.22 -8.53
CA GLY A 201 -12.15 12.18 -8.72
C GLY A 201 -11.68 10.73 -8.86
N ARG A 202 -10.38 10.47 -8.87
CA ARG A 202 -9.84 9.11 -8.93
C ARG A 202 -9.72 8.51 -7.52
N PRO A 203 -10.04 7.21 -7.34
CA PRO A 203 -9.90 6.55 -6.05
C PRO A 203 -8.42 6.44 -5.66
N TYR A 204 -8.14 6.64 -4.38
CA TYR A 204 -6.85 6.35 -3.77
C TYR A 204 -7.07 5.21 -2.78
N LEU A 205 -6.58 4.02 -3.08
CA LEU A 205 -6.90 2.80 -2.32
C LEU A 205 -5.62 2.14 -1.81
N LEU A 206 -5.59 1.85 -0.51
CA LEU A 206 -4.59 1.02 0.13
C LEU A 206 -5.31 -0.21 0.72
N SER A 207 -5.01 -1.41 0.25
CA SER A 207 -5.70 -2.63 0.69
C SER A 207 -4.73 -3.73 1.05
N VAL A 208 -4.92 -4.29 2.24
CA VAL A 208 -4.06 -5.35 2.79
C VAL A 208 -4.70 -6.72 2.66
N ILE A 209 -5.93 -6.82 2.11
CA ILE A 209 -6.62 -8.11 2.03
C ILE A 209 -5.92 -8.99 0.98
N PRO A 210 -5.28 -10.11 1.39
CA PRO A 210 -4.78 -11.07 0.44
C PRO A 210 -6.01 -11.77 -0.16
N GLN A 211 -6.25 -11.59 -1.45
CA GLN A 211 -7.35 -12.26 -2.16
C GLN A 211 -7.35 -13.78 -1.90
N ALA A 212 -6.17 -14.36 -1.69
CA ALA A 212 -5.97 -15.77 -1.35
C ALA A 212 -6.66 -16.24 -0.05
N LYS A 213 -6.82 -15.39 0.97
CA LYS A 213 -7.46 -15.80 2.24
C LYS A 213 -8.98 -15.85 2.16
N LEU A 214 -9.60 -15.01 1.32
CA LEU A 214 -11.05 -15.05 1.10
C LEU A 214 -11.46 -16.35 0.40
N THR A 215 -10.69 -16.81 -0.58
CA THR A 215 -10.99 -18.01 -1.37
C THR A 215 -11.14 -19.27 -0.51
N LYS A 216 -10.29 -19.45 0.52
CA LYS A 216 -10.33 -20.65 1.38
C LYS A 216 -11.61 -20.72 2.22
N ARG A 217 -12.10 -19.57 2.73
CA ARG A 217 -13.32 -19.50 3.55
C ARG A 217 -14.57 -19.67 2.68
N TYR A 218 -14.62 -19.01 1.51
CA TYR A 218 -15.72 -19.18 0.56
C TYR A 218 -15.82 -20.62 0.07
N ARG A 219 -14.69 -21.27 -0.22
CA ARG A 219 -14.68 -22.70 -0.60
C ARG A 219 -15.24 -23.59 0.51
N ARG A 220 -14.85 -23.36 1.78
CA ARG A 220 -15.39 -24.13 2.92
C ARG A 220 -16.89 -23.91 3.10
N ASN A 221 -17.35 -22.66 3.02
CA ASN A 221 -18.76 -22.34 3.13
C ASN A 221 -19.58 -22.92 1.97
N ALA A 222 -19.05 -22.89 0.75
CA ALA A 222 -19.66 -23.51 -0.42
C ALA A 222 -19.77 -25.04 -0.26
N CYS A 223 -18.73 -25.71 0.24
CA CYS A 223 -18.79 -27.14 0.57
C CYS A 223 -19.85 -27.43 1.64
N LEU A 224 -19.93 -26.63 2.71
CA LEU A 224 -20.95 -26.80 3.75
C LEU A 224 -22.37 -26.58 3.21
N ALA A 225 -22.57 -25.56 2.37
CA ALA A 225 -23.86 -25.32 1.72
C ALA A 225 -24.26 -26.46 0.77
N MET A 226 -23.29 -27.02 0.05
CA MET A 226 -23.51 -28.18 -0.83
C MET A 226 -23.92 -29.41 -0.03
N ILE A 227 -23.24 -29.70 1.09
CA ILE A 227 -23.61 -30.80 2.00
C ILE A 227 -25.01 -30.59 2.56
N ALA A 228 -25.33 -29.38 3.02
CA ALA A 228 -26.66 -29.05 3.55
C ALA A 228 -27.76 -29.22 2.49
N PHE A 229 -27.51 -28.80 1.25
CA PHE A 229 -28.44 -28.99 0.14
C PHE A 229 -28.68 -30.46 -0.19
N LEU A 230 -27.62 -31.28 -0.23
CA LEU A 230 -27.73 -32.72 -0.48
C LEU A 230 -28.48 -33.45 0.65
N LEU A 231 -28.24 -33.08 1.90
CA LEU A 231 -28.98 -33.62 3.04
C LEU A 231 -30.45 -33.25 2.97
N ALA A 232 -30.78 -31.99 2.67
CA ALA A 232 -32.15 -31.52 2.51
C ALA A 232 -32.88 -32.22 1.34
N GLY A 233 -32.20 -32.43 0.21
CA GLY A 233 -32.73 -33.17 -0.92
C GLY A 233 -32.97 -34.66 -0.60
N SER A 234 -32.04 -35.27 0.15
CA SER A 234 -32.15 -36.67 0.58
C SER A 234 -33.28 -36.87 1.59
N THR A 235 -33.45 -35.94 2.55
CA THR A 235 -34.58 -36.01 3.50
C THR A 235 -35.92 -35.74 2.83
N ALA A 236 -35.98 -34.83 1.85
CA ALA A 236 -37.19 -34.58 1.08
C ALA A 236 -37.60 -35.79 0.22
N THR A 237 -36.64 -36.43 -0.46
CA THR A 237 -36.90 -37.65 -1.23
C THR A 237 -37.29 -38.82 -0.34
N TRP A 238 -36.65 -38.99 0.82
CA TRP A 238 -37.04 -39.98 1.82
C TRP A 238 -38.46 -39.74 2.36
N ALA A 239 -38.80 -38.48 2.68
CA ALA A 239 -40.14 -38.13 3.14
C ALA A 239 -41.22 -38.32 2.07
N LEU A 240 -40.91 -38.04 0.80
CA LEU A 240 -41.80 -38.33 -0.32
C LEU A 240 -41.96 -39.83 -0.54
N ASN A 241 -40.89 -40.62 -0.40
CA ASN A 241 -40.95 -42.08 -0.47
C ASN A 241 -41.81 -42.65 0.66
N LEU A 242 -41.69 -42.17 1.91
CA LEU A 242 -42.60 -42.59 2.99
C LEU A 242 -44.07 -42.22 2.75
N ARG A 243 -44.32 -41.13 2.01
CA ARG A 243 -45.69 -40.64 1.76
C ARG A 243 -46.36 -41.33 0.57
N PHE A 244 -45.61 -41.70 -0.46
CA PHE A 244 -46.13 -42.26 -1.71
C PHE A 244 -45.67 -43.70 -1.99
N GLY A 245 -44.72 -44.22 -1.20
CA GLY A 245 -44.25 -45.59 -1.22
C GLY A 245 -45.28 -46.50 -0.57
N VAL A 246 -46.23 -46.93 -1.38
CA VAL A 246 -47.08 -48.09 -1.12
C VAL A 246 -46.17 -49.30 -0.97
N THR A 247 -46.16 -49.91 0.22
CA THR A 247 -45.62 -51.25 0.43
C THR A 247 -46.42 -52.23 -0.44
N PRO A 248 -45.78 -53.14 -1.21
CA PRO A 248 -46.49 -54.22 -1.89
C PRO A 248 -47.24 -55.13 -0.92
#